data_AF-A0A821IUC7-F1
#
_entry.id   AF-A0A821IUC7-F1
#
_cell.length_a   1.000
_cell.length_b   1.000
_cell.length_c   1.000
_cell.angle_alpha   90.00
_cell.angle_beta   90.00
_cell.angle_gamma   90.00
#
_symmetry.space_group_name_H-M   'P 1'
#
loop_
_entity.id
_entity.type
_entity.pdbx_description
1 polymer ?
#
loop_
_entity_poly.entity_id
_entity_poly.type
_entity_poly.pdbx_seq_one_letter_code
_entity_poly.pdbx_strand_id
1 'polypeptide(L)'
;HHMRSKKYCRITLGTLYHPRFLIHDDFFCIIFVRQQDLIKCDPPFLNRFEKHIIDIESLIHSCHLMKHLFVDFNPDYITNLVMNAFDYLKISEYDNDNQKDVTIQYCKQKLIRTSSFDFPLHLSCKINDNGNIQNLIEQYYNIHKNLSFSDLINQALNQSITSKQIVYIFNFIIYL
;
A
#
# COMPACT_ATOMS: atom_id res chain seq x y z
N HIS A 1 -23.78 -8.29 -39.23
CA HIS A 1 -24.04 -8.85 -37.88
C HIS A 1 -23.69 -10.34 -37.88
N HIS A 2 -22.47 -10.71 -37.51
CA HIS A 2 -22.11 -12.12 -37.31
C HIS A 2 -22.69 -12.58 -35.97
N MET A 3 -23.59 -13.57 -36.00
CA MET A 3 -24.01 -14.30 -34.80
C MET A 3 -22.77 -14.96 -34.19
N ARG A 4 -22.23 -14.43 -33.09
CA ARG A 4 -21.18 -15.14 -32.33
C ARG A 4 -21.74 -16.48 -31.89
N SER A 5 -21.03 -17.57 -32.18
CA SER A 5 -21.43 -18.90 -31.78
C SER A 5 -21.41 -19.00 -30.26
N LYS A 6 -22.53 -19.46 -29.68
CA LYS A 6 -22.63 -19.71 -28.24
C LYS A 6 -21.63 -20.80 -27.84
N LYS A 7 -20.68 -20.47 -26.97
CA LYS A 7 -19.67 -21.40 -26.44
C LYS A 7 -20.23 -22.12 -25.21
N TYR A 8 -20.08 -23.45 -25.15
CA TYR A 8 -20.51 -24.25 -24.02
C TYR A 8 -19.35 -25.08 -23.45
N CYS A 9 -19.25 -25.17 -22.13
CA CYS A 9 -18.30 -26.06 -21.44
C CYS A 9 -19.05 -27.09 -20.60
N ARG A 10 -18.47 -28.28 -20.46
CA ARG A 10 -18.94 -29.30 -19.52
C ARG A 10 -18.17 -29.15 -18.22
N ILE A 11 -18.91 -29.07 -17.12
CA ILE A 11 -18.34 -29.12 -15.78
C ILE A 11 -18.70 -30.47 -15.18
N THR A 12 -17.70 -31.20 -14.70
CA THR A 12 -17.88 -32.50 -14.07
C THR A 12 -18.05 -32.30 -12.56
N LEU A 13 -19.14 -32.80 -12.01
CA LEU A 13 -19.45 -32.79 -10.58
C LEU A 13 -19.65 -34.25 -10.14
N GLY A 14 -18.59 -34.86 -9.60
CA GLY A 14 -18.58 -36.29 -9.33
C GLY A 14 -18.52 -37.14 -10.62
N THR A 15 -19.00 -38.38 -10.57
CA THR A 15 -18.84 -39.36 -11.65
C THR A 15 -20.02 -39.45 -12.62
N LEU A 16 -21.19 -38.92 -12.24
CA LEU A 16 -22.44 -39.11 -12.99
C LEU A 16 -23.02 -37.80 -13.53
N TYR A 17 -22.62 -36.64 -12.99
CA TYR A 17 -23.22 -35.36 -13.34
C TYR A 17 -22.25 -34.48 -14.13
N HIS A 18 -22.62 -34.21 -15.39
CA HIS A 18 -21.80 -33.48 -16.37
C HIS A 18 -22.61 -32.38 -17.10
N PRO A 19 -23.15 -31.39 -16.39
CA PRO A 19 -23.92 -30.29 -16.99
C PRO A 19 -23.10 -29.50 -18.02
N ARG A 20 -23.82 -28.96 -19.01
CA ARG A 20 -23.28 -28.03 -20.01
C ARG A 20 -23.67 -26.60 -19.64
N PHE A 21 -22.69 -25.72 -19.49
CA PHE A 21 -22.87 -24.31 -19.18
C PHE A 21 -22.48 -23.43 -20.36
N LEU A 22 -23.25 -22.38 -20.60
CA LEU A 22 -22.89 -21.33 -21.54
C LEU A 22 -21.73 -20.50 -20.96
N ILE A 23 -20.70 -20.25 -21.75
CA ILE A 23 -19.55 -19.44 -21.35
C ILE A 23 -19.65 -18.07 -22.01
N HIS A 24 -19.47 -17.02 -21.21
CA HIS A 24 -19.35 -15.66 -21.71
C HIS A 24 -18.03 -15.46 -22.47
N ASP A 25 -18.01 -14.62 -23.51
CA ASP A 25 -16.79 -14.41 -24.30
C ASP A 25 -15.65 -13.78 -23.48
N ASP A 26 -15.99 -12.98 -22.47
CA ASP A 26 -15.03 -12.30 -21.57
C ASP A 26 -14.78 -13.08 -20.27
N PHE A 27 -15.02 -14.38 -20.27
CA PHE A 27 -14.69 -15.23 -19.12
C PHE A 27 -13.19 -15.57 -19.12
N PHE A 28 -12.52 -15.27 -18.00
CA PHE A 28 -11.11 -15.61 -17.77
C PHE A 28 -10.98 -16.53 -16.55
N CYS A 29 -10.09 -17.51 -16.63
CA CYS A 29 -9.75 -18.41 -15.53
C CYS A 29 -8.26 -18.27 -15.24
N ILE A 30 -7.93 -17.83 -14.02
CA ILE A 30 -6.56 -17.65 -13.54
C ILE A 30 -6.36 -18.60 -12.38
N ILE A 31 -5.26 -19.35 -12.40
CA ILE A 31 -4.90 -20.30 -11.35
C ILE A 31 -3.56 -19.89 -10.76
N PHE A 32 -3.54 -19.70 -9.44
CA PHE A 32 -2.32 -19.47 -8.69
C PHE A 32 -1.79 -20.80 -8.14
N VAL A 33 -0.56 -21.14 -8.52
CA VAL A 33 0.14 -22.33 -8.03
C VAL A 33 1.48 -21.88 -7.45
N ARG A 34 1.79 -22.31 -6.22
CA ARG A 34 3.11 -22.07 -5.64
C ARG A 34 4.15 -22.84 -6.44
N GLN A 35 5.31 -22.24 -6.72
CA GLN A 35 6.36 -22.85 -7.54
C GLN A 35 6.76 -24.25 -7.05
N GLN A 36 6.84 -24.45 -5.73
CA GLN A 36 7.17 -25.76 -5.13
C GLN A 36 6.10 -26.85 -5.34
N ASP A 37 4.84 -26.47 -5.57
CA ASP A 37 3.75 -27.42 -5.79
C ASP A 37 3.56 -27.78 -7.26
N LEU A 38 4.29 -27.12 -8.17
CA LEU A 38 4.19 -27.35 -9.61
C LEU A 38 4.52 -28.81 -9.98
N ILE A 39 5.39 -29.46 -9.20
CA ILE A 39 5.80 -30.86 -9.36
C ILE A 39 4.63 -31.83 -9.08
N LYS A 40 3.64 -31.41 -8.28
CA LYS A 40 2.46 -32.21 -7.93
C LYS A 40 1.37 -32.14 -9.00
N CYS A 41 1.43 -31.16 -9.89
CA CYS A 41 0.44 -30.99 -10.95
C CYS A 41 0.72 -31.95 -12.10
N ASP A 42 -0.35 -32.54 -12.64
CA ASP A 42 -0.24 -33.43 -13.79
C ASP A 42 0.07 -32.63 -15.08
N PRO A 43 0.91 -33.16 -15.98
CA PRO A 43 1.26 -32.47 -17.23
C PRO A 43 0.03 -32.05 -18.08
N PRO A 44 -1.05 -32.84 -18.21
CA PRO A 44 -2.24 -32.43 -18.95
C PRO A 44 -2.93 -31.18 -18.39
N PHE A 45 -2.99 -31.04 -17.06
CA PHE A 45 -3.46 -29.82 -16.42
C PHE A 45 -2.56 -28.63 -16.77
N LEU A 46 -1.25 -28.78 -16.58
CA LEU A 46 -0.28 -27.70 -16.85
C LEU A 46 -0.27 -27.26 -18.32
N ASN A 47 -0.58 -28.16 -19.26
CA ASN A 47 -0.59 -27.85 -20.69
C ASN A 47 -1.86 -27.11 -21.16
N ARG A 48 -2.89 -26.97 -20.30
CA ARG A 48 -4.11 -26.22 -20.61
C ARG A 48 -4.03 -24.73 -20.31
N PHE A 49 -3.00 -24.29 -19.59
CA PHE A 49 -2.84 -22.92 -19.14
C PHE A 49 -1.56 -22.29 -19.67
N GLU A 50 -1.63 -21.02 -20.03
CA GLU A 50 -0.47 -20.18 -20.24
C GLU A 50 0.25 -19.93 -18.90
N LYS A 51 1.57 -20.03 -18.90
CA LYS A 51 2.39 -20.02 -17.67
C LYS A 51 3.10 -18.68 -17.57
N HIS A 52 2.77 -17.93 -16.52
CA HIS A 52 3.50 -16.71 -16.15
C HIS A 52 4.11 -16.90 -14.77
N ILE A 53 5.41 -16.65 -14.66
CA ILE A 53 6.07 -16.53 -13.37
C ILE A 53 5.83 -15.11 -12.88
N ILE A 54 5.13 -15.01 -11.75
CA ILE A 54 4.84 -13.73 -11.11
C ILE A 54 5.74 -13.65 -9.89
N ASP A 55 6.67 -12.69 -9.92
CA ASP A 55 7.43 -12.29 -8.76
C ASP A 55 6.73 -11.09 -8.10
N ILE A 56 6.48 -11.17 -6.79
CA ILE A 56 5.89 -10.07 -6.02
C ILE A 56 6.74 -8.81 -6.17
N GLU A 57 8.07 -8.94 -6.25
CA GLU A 57 8.96 -7.80 -6.43
C GLU A 57 8.75 -7.10 -7.78
N SER A 58 8.40 -7.87 -8.83
CA SER A 58 8.10 -7.32 -10.16
C SER A 58 6.72 -6.68 -10.27
N LEU A 59 5.75 -7.10 -9.44
CA LEU A 59 4.43 -6.48 -9.36
C LEU A 59 4.45 -5.18 -8.55
N ILE A 60 5.29 -5.14 -7.52
CA ILE A 60 5.44 -3.98 -6.64
C ILE A 60 6.47 -3.04 -7.25
N HIS A 61 6.09 -2.33 -8.32
CA HIS A 61 6.93 -1.24 -8.81
C HIS A 61 7.07 -0.19 -7.69
N SER A 62 8.29 0.23 -7.39
CA SER A 62 8.64 1.06 -6.22
C SER A 62 7.79 2.33 -6.06
N CYS A 63 7.30 2.92 -7.15
CA CYS A 63 6.47 4.13 -7.10
C CYS A 63 5.03 3.87 -6.60
N HIS A 64 4.45 2.71 -6.90
CA HIS A 64 3.11 2.34 -6.42
C HIS A 64 3.13 1.96 -4.94
N LEU A 65 4.21 1.31 -4.51
CA LEU A 65 4.43 1.01 -3.10
C LEU A 65 4.56 2.29 -2.28
N MET A 66 5.31 3.29 -2.75
CA MET A 66 5.45 4.56 -2.04
C MET A 66 4.12 5.30 -1.89
N LYS A 67 3.27 5.27 -2.93
CA LYS A 67 1.90 5.83 -2.85
C LYS A 67 0.97 5.07 -1.91
N HIS A 68 1.22 3.77 -1.70
CA HIS A 68 0.46 2.95 -0.76
C HIS A 68 0.94 3.11 0.69
N LEU A 69 2.25 3.26 0.88
CA LEU A 69 2.87 3.45 2.18
C LEU A 69 2.69 4.88 2.70
N PHE A 70 2.70 5.86 1.80
CA PHE A 70 2.49 7.26 2.10
C PHE A 70 1.36 7.79 1.21
N VAL A 71 0.21 8.03 1.85
CA VAL A 71 -0.97 8.58 1.17
C VAL A 71 -0.58 9.90 0.48
N ASP A 72 -0.94 10.04 -0.79
CA ASP A 72 -0.63 11.20 -1.63
C ASP A 72 0.86 11.49 -1.87
N PHE A 73 1.72 10.46 -1.83
CA PHE A 73 3.14 10.63 -2.18
C PHE A 73 3.33 11.18 -3.61
N ASN A 74 3.76 12.45 -3.67
CA ASN A 74 4.16 13.18 -4.86
C ASN A 74 5.51 13.86 -4.55
N PRO A 75 6.48 13.96 -5.48
CA PRO A 75 7.65 14.82 -5.30
C PRO A 75 7.33 16.22 -4.76
N ASP A 76 6.20 16.83 -5.17
CA ASP A 76 5.77 18.14 -4.65
C ASP A 76 5.44 18.12 -3.16
N TYR A 77 4.93 16.98 -2.65
CA TYR A 77 4.62 16.81 -1.23
C TYR A 77 5.88 16.89 -0.38
N ILE A 78 7.00 16.30 -0.83
CA ILE A 78 8.27 16.38 -0.11
C ILE A 78 8.79 17.82 -0.08
N THR A 79 8.70 18.53 -1.20
CA THR A 79 9.07 19.95 -1.26
C THR A 79 8.23 20.79 -0.29
N ASN A 80 6.91 20.59 -0.28
CA ASN A 80 6.02 21.28 0.65
C ASN A 80 6.30 20.90 2.11
N LEU A 81 6.65 19.64 2.39
CA LEU A 81 6.99 19.17 3.72
C LEU A 81 8.22 19.90 4.26
N VAL A 82 9.24 20.05 3.40
CA VAL A 82 10.46 20.79 3.73
C VAL A 82 10.15 22.26 3.98
N MET A 83 9.39 22.92 3.10
CA MET A 83 8.99 24.32 3.30
C MET A 83 8.24 24.52 4.63
N ASN A 84 7.27 23.66 4.93
CA ASN A 84 6.56 23.68 6.21
C ASN A 84 7.50 23.48 7.42
N ALA A 85 8.55 22.67 7.28
CA ALA A 85 9.53 22.46 8.34
C ALA A 85 10.33 23.75 8.59
N PHE A 86 10.78 24.43 7.54
CA PHE A 86 11.47 25.72 7.65
C PHE A 86 10.58 26.80 8.28
N ASP A 87 9.32 26.89 7.87
CA ASP A 87 8.34 27.84 8.42
C ASP A 87 8.06 27.56 9.91
N TYR A 88 7.85 26.29 10.27
CA TYR A 88 7.51 25.90 11.65
C TYR A 88 8.70 26.06 12.60
N LEU A 89 9.91 25.72 12.15
CA LEU A 89 11.13 25.78 12.94
C LEU A 89 11.78 27.18 12.92
N LYS A 90 11.24 28.13 12.14
CA LYS A 90 11.78 29.49 11.95
C LYS A 90 13.28 29.47 11.65
N ILE A 91 13.71 28.54 10.82
CA ILE A 91 15.12 28.35 10.49
C ILE A 91 15.54 29.49 9.55
N SER A 92 16.52 30.29 9.98
CA SER A 92 17.21 31.25 9.10
C SER A 92 18.09 30.51 8.10
N GLU A 93 18.22 31.00 6.86
CA GLU A 93 19.00 30.43 5.74
C GLU A 93 20.52 30.23 5.99
N TYR A 94 20.99 30.33 7.23
CA TYR A 94 22.40 30.15 7.58
C TYR A 94 22.72 28.67 7.85
N ASP A 95 23.49 28.10 6.93
CA ASP A 95 24.01 26.72 6.91
C ASP A 95 24.65 26.32 8.25
N ASN A 96 23.88 25.63 9.08
CA ASN A 96 24.39 24.96 10.27
C ASN A 96 23.96 23.50 10.17
N ASP A 97 24.89 22.55 10.14
CA ASP A 97 24.58 21.13 9.91
C ASP A 97 23.59 20.57 10.94
N ASN A 98 23.59 21.11 12.16
CA ASN A 98 22.59 20.80 13.18
C ASN A 98 21.14 21.12 12.76
N GLN A 99 20.91 22.15 11.93
CA GLN A 99 19.57 22.51 11.45
C GLN A 99 19.07 21.55 10.36
N LYS A 100 19.98 20.98 9.56
CA LYS A 100 19.63 19.94 8.56
C LYS A 100 19.11 18.70 9.26
N ASP A 101 19.78 18.24 10.31
CA ASP A 101 19.35 17.07 11.08
C ASP A 101 17.98 17.27 11.73
N VAL A 102 17.72 18.45 12.31
CA VAL A 102 16.42 18.79 12.90
C VAL A 102 15.32 18.83 11.84
N THR A 103 15.60 19.41 10.66
CA THR A 103 14.65 19.47 9.54
C THR A 103 14.32 18.07 9.02
N ILE A 104 15.34 17.23 8.84
CA ILE A 104 15.18 15.83 8.42
C ILE A 104 14.35 15.07 9.45
N GLN A 105 14.61 15.27 10.74
CA GLN A 105 13.87 14.61 11.81
C GLN A 105 12.39 15.03 11.84
N TYR A 106 12.11 16.33 11.65
CA TYR A 106 10.74 16.83 11.52
C TYR A 106 10.02 16.19 10.32
N CYS A 107 10.66 16.19 9.15
CA CYS A 107 10.11 15.58 7.94
C CYS A 107 9.85 14.08 8.12
N LYS A 108 10.80 13.34 8.73
CA LYS A 108 10.64 11.91 9.05
C LYS A 108 9.44 11.68 9.96
N GLN A 109 9.32 12.43 11.05
CA GLN A 109 8.22 12.27 12.00
C GLN A 109 6.87 12.54 11.35
N LYS A 110 6.79 13.55 10.48
CA LYS A 110 5.56 13.89 9.78
C LYS A 110 5.19 12.85 8.71
N LEU A 111 6.18 12.29 8.00
CA LEU A 111 5.98 11.17 7.08
C LEU A 111 5.47 9.91 7.79
N ILE A 112 6.04 9.54 8.94
CA ILE A 112 5.61 8.38 9.75
C ILE A 112 4.19 8.61 10.29
N ARG A 113 3.82 9.85 10.62
CA ARG A 113 2.45 10.18 11.04
C ARG A 113 1.43 9.97 9.92
N THR A 114 1.80 10.27 8.67
CA THR A 114 0.93 10.12 7.50
C THR A 114 1.03 8.75 6.81
N SER A 115 1.93 7.88 7.28
CA SER A 115 2.12 6.57 6.67
C SER A 115 0.98 5.61 7.01
N SER A 116 0.68 4.70 6.08
CA SER A 116 -0.32 3.64 6.29
C SER A 116 0.13 2.62 7.33
N PHE A 117 -0.82 1.81 7.81
CA PHE A 117 -0.53 0.72 8.75
C PHE A 117 0.32 -0.40 8.13
N ASP A 118 0.43 -0.44 6.80
CA ASP A 118 1.29 -1.38 6.08
C ASP A 118 2.77 -0.99 6.15
N PHE A 119 3.09 0.22 6.60
CA PHE A 119 4.47 0.69 6.71
C PHE A 119 5.32 -0.14 7.70
N PRO A 120 4.91 -0.37 8.95
CA PRO A 120 5.60 -1.31 9.85
C PRO A 120 5.68 -2.74 9.31
N LEU A 121 4.62 -3.22 8.65
CA LEU A 121 4.58 -4.57 8.09
C LEU A 121 5.64 -4.71 6.98
N HIS A 122 5.67 -3.76 6.06
CA HIS A 122 6.67 -3.73 4.99
C HIS A 122 8.10 -3.65 5.53
N LEU A 123 8.31 -2.83 6.57
CA LEU A 123 9.59 -2.74 7.26
C LEU A 123 10.01 -4.07 7.91
N SER A 124 9.08 -4.79 8.54
CA SER A 124 9.36 -6.09 9.16
C SER A 124 9.78 -7.18 8.17
N CYS A 125 9.39 -7.04 6.89
CA CYS A 125 9.79 -7.96 5.83
C CYS A 125 11.21 -7.70 5.29
N LYS A 126 11.82 -6.55 5.59
CA LYS A 126 13.18 -6.22 5.14
C LYS A 126 14.21 -6.83 6.10
N ILE A 127 14.94 -7.83 5.63
CA ILE A 127 15.84 -8.69 6.41
C ILE A 127 17.16 -7.99 6.83
N ASN A 128 17.46 -6.80 6.30
CA ASN A 128 18.85 -6.35 6.19
C ASN A 128 19.37 -5.40 7.30
N ASP A 129 18.53 -4.80 8.17
CA ASP A 129 19.00 -3.85 9.21
C ASP A 129 18.10 -3.83 10.47
N ASN A 130 18.24 -4.85 11.33
CA ASN A 130 17.31 -5.05 12.46
C ASN A 130 17.25 -3.87 13.46
N GLY A 131 18.37 -3.18 13.73
CA GLY A 131 18.44 -2.14 14.77
C GLY A 131 17.66 -0.86 14.42
N ASN A 132 17.87 -0.32 13.22
CA ASN A 132 17.22 0.92 12.79
C ASN A 132 15.75 0.69 12.42
N ILE A 133 15.44 -0.47 11.83
CA ILE A 133 14.09 -0.82 11.42
C ILE A 133 13.17 -0.98 12.64
N GLN A 134 13.64 -1.66 13.68
CA GLN A 134 12.84 -1.88 14.87
C GLN A 134 12.56 -0.58 15.63
N ASN A 135 13.54 0.34 15.68
CA ASN A 135 13.32 1.69 16.21
C ASN A 135 12.26 2.46 15.41
N LEU A 136 12.26 2.39 14.08
CA LEU A 136 11.23 3.02 13.25
C LEU A 136 9.83 2.42 13.46
N ILE A 137 9.74 1.10 13.65
CA ILE A 137 8.48 0.41 13.96
C ILE A 137 7.95 0.86 15.33
N GLU A 138 8.82 0.93 16.34
CA GLU A 138 8.45 1.43 17.67
C GLU A 138 8.04 2.90 17.62
N GLN A 139 8.76 3.74 16.87
CA GLN A 139 8.39 5.14 16.65
C GLN A 139 7.02 5.27 16.00
N TYR A 140 6.71 4.44 15.00
CA TYR A 140 5.38 4.40 14.39
C TYR A 140 4.32 4.08 15.46
N TYR A 141 4.43 2.97 16.17
CA TYR A 141 3.41 2.62 17.16
C TYR A 141 3.32 3.63 18.31
N ASN A 142 4.41 4.27 18.71
CA ASN A 142 4.39 5.33 19.73
C ASN A 142 3.65 6.59 19.25
N ILE A 143 3.84 7.00 18.00
CA ILE A 143 3.11 8.12 17.39
C ILE A 143 1.62 7.77 17.25
N HIS A 144 1.32 6.53 16.88
CA HIS A 144 -0.03 6.07 16.55
C HIS A 144 -0.82 5.53 17.76
N LYS A 145 -0.19 5.38 18.93
CA LYS A 145 -0.79 4.78 20.14
C LYS A 145 -2.06 5.49 20.62
N ASN A 146 -2.13 6.81 20.45
CA ASN A 146 -3.23 7.65 20.93
C ASN A 146 -4.04 8.25 19.76
N LEU A 147 -4.09 7.59 18.60
CA LEU A 147 -4.89 8.03 17.45
C LEU A 147 -6.35 7.56 17.58
N SER A 148 -7.04 8.00 18.63
CA SER A 148 -8.49 8.09 18.54
C SER A 148 -8.83 9.34 17.72
N PHE A 149 -9.84 9.25 16.86
CA PHE A 149 -10.38 10.44 16.20
C PHE A 149 -10.75 11.53 17.22
N SER A 150 -11.30 11.13 18.38
CA SER A 150 -11.62 12.04 19.48
C SER A 150 -10.37 12.75 20.01
N ASP A 151 -9.27 12.02 20.21
CA ASP A 151 -8.02 12.59 20.71
C ASP A 151 -7.37 13.52 19.69
N LEU A 152 -7.48 13.18 18.40
CA LEU A 152 -7.01 14.02 17.31
C LEU A 152 -7.78 15.33 17.23
N ILE A 153 -9.11 15.29 17.36
CA ILE A 153 -9.94 16.50 17.41
C ILE A 153 -9.60 17.33 18.65
N ASN A 154 -9.45 16.71 19.82
CA ASN A 154 -9.07 17.42 21.04
C ASN A 154 -7.69 18.07 20.92
N GLN A 155 -6.71 17.38 20.32
CA GLN A 155 -5.38 17.95 20.05
C GLN A 155 -5.44 19.11 19.05
N ALA A 156 -6.18 18.96 17.96
CA ALA A 156 -6.35 20.00 16.96
C ALA A 156 -7.04 21.23 17.56
N LEU A 157 -8.09 21.05 18.36
CA LEU A 157 -8.78 22.12 19.07
C LEU A 157 -7.86 22.82 20.07
N ASN A 158 -7.06 22.08 20.82
CA ASN A 158 -6.11 22.66 21.79
C ASN A 158 -4.95 23.41 21.12
N GLN A 159 -4.55 23.00 19.91
CA GLN A 159 -3.56 23.72 19.08
C GLN A 159 -4.17 24.94 18.36
N SER A 160 -5.49 25.00 18.20
CA SER A 160 -6.23 25.97 17.39
C SER A 160 -6.46 27.37 18.02
N ILE A 161 -5.72 27.76 19.06
CA ILE A 161 -5.72 29.17 19.46
C ILE A 161 -5.07 30.06 18.38
N THR A 162 -4.32 29.51 17.42
CA THR A 162 -3.56 30.34 16.45
C THR A 162 -3.78 30.11 14.95
N SER A 163 -4.53 29.11 14.47
CA SER A 163 -4.94 29.12 13.04
C SER A 163 -6.08 28.14 12.72
N LYS A 164 -7.02 28.60 11.89
CA LYS A 164 -8.14 27.81 11.37
C LYS A 164 -7.59 26.68 10.48
N GLN A 165 -7.74 25.43 10.91
CA GLN A 165 -7.39 24.26 10.09
C GLN A 165 -8.66 23.67 9.46
N ILE A 166 -8.59 23.44 8.14
CA ILE A 166 -9.66 22.78 7.38
C ILE A 166 -9.41 21.27 7.46
N VAL A 167 -10.36 20.55 8.04
CA VAL A 167 -10.34 19.08 8.10
C VAL A 167 -10.95 18.55 6.81
N TYR A 168 -10.13 17.96 5.94
CA TYR A 168 -10.62 17.18 4.80
C TYR A 168 -10.92 15.76 5.25
N ILE A 169 -12.16 15.31 5.04
CA ILE A 169 -12.57 13.93 5.26
C ILE A 169 -12.68 13.27 3.89
N PHE A 170 -11.76 12.37 3.56
CA PHE A 170 -11.85 11.52 2.38
C PHE A 170 -12.55 10.21 2.74
N ASN A 171 -13.80 10.05 2.31
CA ASN A 171 -14.51 8.78 2.38
C ASN A 171 -14.18 7.95 1.14
N PHE A 172 -13.25 7.00 1.25
CA PHE A 172 -13.14 5.92 0.27
C PHE A 172 -14.22 4.87 0.58
N ILE A 173 -15.33 4.92 -0.16
CA ILE A 173 -16.26 3.80 -0.24
C ILE A 173 -15.67 2.83 -1.27
N ILE A 174 -15.02 1.77 -0.80
CA ILE A 174 -14.67 0.63 -1.64
C ILE A 174 -15.96 -0.15 -1.85
N TYR A 175 -16.51 -0.08 -3.08
CA TYR A 175 -17.51 -1.04 -3.52
C TYR A 175 -16.79 -2.38 -3.75
N LEU A 176 -17.06 -3.35 -2.88
CA LEU A 176 -16.78 -4.77 -3.07
C LEU A 176 -17.79 -5.39 -4.04
#